data_AF-A0A226ECX1-F1
#
_entry.id   AF-A0A226ECX1-F1
#
_cell.length_a   1.000
_cell.length_b   1.000
_cell.length_c   1.000
_cell.angle_alpha   90.00
_cell.angle_beta   90.00
_cell.angle_gamma   90.00
#
_symmetry.space_group_name_H-M   'P 1'
#
loop_
_entity.id
_entity.type
_entity.pdbx_description
1 polymer ?
#
loop_
_entity_poly.entity_id
_entity_poly.type
_entity_poly.pdbx_seq_one_letter_code
_entity_poly.pdbx_strand_id
1 'polypeptide(L)'
;MWRVLETFLDQYRNQVPYRISVHQEELTYVPLSKKQGIFVHFSFAVFLLHTIYCFLRVVWLWKTGIWRQNEDQDLEIILTYILLFLIFLPLSFVSMSFVVSIRPSIAPYIVNPILGLKILANEIKACSDGMTNNLCPPTYAILIRAMQCQLWLSKYPLPMLFVGLVLCRVDPFYPVATYIVSMVSSPSSLLISILLFLASYLTRTILIIIFVNELLKAGNAYFIVGLLVVCSTSEIMQLLNSLKYEKGILRVRTLTMREISFY
;
A
#
# COMPACT_ATOMS: atom_id res chain seq x y z
N MET A 1 -9.13 8.17 12.22
CA MET A 1 -7.97 7.43 11.69
C MET A 1 -7.85 6.02 12.25
N TRP A 2 -7.81 5.83 13.57
CA TRP A 2 -7.71 4.50 14.18
C TRP A 2 -8.79 3.51 13.73
N ARG A 3 -10.06 3.91 13.60
CA ARG A 3 -11.12 3.06 13.01
C ARG A 3 -10.84 2.61 11.56
N VAL A 4 -10.13 3.43 10.79
CA VAL A 4 -9.77 3.06 9.41
C VAL A 4 -8.61 2.09 9.41
N LEU A 5 -7.62 2.31 10.27
CA LEU A 5 -6.55 1.35 10.51
C LEU A 5 -7.11 0.01 11.02
N GLU A 6 -8.14 0.03 11.88
CA GLU A 6 -8.87 -1.16 12.32
C GLU A 6 -9.52 -1.88 11.15
N THR A 7 -10.24 -1.16 10.29
CA THR A 7 -10.85 -1.76 9.08
C THR A 7 -9.81 -2.44 8.18
N PHE A 8 -8.64 -1.82 8.00
CA PHE A 8 -7.53 -2.41 7.26
C PHE A 8 -6.97 -3.67 7.94
N LEU A 9 -6.72 -3.61 9.24
CA LEU A 9 -6.21 -4.75 10.00
C LEU A 9 -7.21 -5.90 10.03
N ASP A 10 -8.50 -5.62 10.13
CA ASP A 10 -9.55 -6.64 10.04
C ASP A 10 -9.59 -7.30 8.66
N GLN A 11 -9.42 -6.52 7.59
CA GLN A 11 -9.32 -7.06 6.23
C GLN A 11 -8.13 -8.02 6.06
N TYR A 12 -7.00 -7.72 6.69
CA TYR A 12 -5.77 -8.51 6.59
C TYR A 12 -5.43 -9.29 7.87
N ARG A 13 -6.42 -9.57 8.73
CA ARG A 13 -6.23 -10.08 10.10
C ARG A 13 -5.38 -11.34 10.21
N ASN A 14 -5.45 -12.20 9.20
CA ASN A 14 -4.71 -13.46 9.15
C ASN A 14 -3.32 -13.35 8.50
N GLN A 15 -3.00 -12.20 7.91
CA GLN A 15 -1.78 -11.96 7.14
C GLN A 15 -0.88 -10.89 7.78
N VAL A 16 -1.38 -10.18 8.79
CA VAL A 16 -0.71 -9.05 9.40
C VAL A 16 -0.66 -9.23 10.93
N PRO A 17 0.53 -9.16 11.56
CA PRO A 17 0.73 -9.47 12.99
C PRO A 17 0.42 -8.27 13.91
N TYR A 18 -0.70 -7.58 13.68
CA TYR A 18 -1.05 -6.40 14.49
C TYR A 18 -2.44 -6.51 15.09
N ARG A 19 -2.59 -5.94 16.28
CA ARG A 19 -3.87 -5.73 16.94
C ARG A 19 -3.98 -4.26 17.31
N ILE A 20 -5.11 -3.68 16.96
CA ILE A 20 -5.43 -2.30 17.28
C ILE A 20 -6.33 -2.26 18.51
N SER A 21 -6.06 -1.31 19.39
CA SER A 21 -6.97 -0.92 20.45
C SER A 21 -7.50 0.46 20.10
N VAL A 22 -8.71 0.54 19.54
CA VAL A 22 -9.29 1.84 19.13
C VAL A 22 -9.50 2.76 20.33
N HIS A 23 -9.78 2.21 21.51
CA HIS A 23 -9.98 2.99 22.73
C HIS A 23 -8.68 3.56 23.28
N GLN A 24 -7.59 2.80 23.20
CA GLN A 24 -6.26 3.24 23.63
C GLN A 24 -5.50 3.95 22.52
N GLU A 25 -6.04 3.96 21.29
CA GLU A 25 -5.38 4.51 20.11
C GLU A 25 -3.96 3.95 19.93
N GLU A 26 -3.81 2.63 20.11
CA GLU A 26 -2.51 1.96 20.09
C GLU A 26 -2.50 0.81 19.10
N LEU A 27 -1.41 0.70 18.34
CA LEU A 27 -1.07 -0.45 17.53
C LEU A 27 -0.12 -1.36 18.30
N THR A 28 -0.53 -2.59 18.57
CA THR A 28 0.28 -3.59 19.27
C THR A 28 0.69 -4.71 18.32
N TYR A 29 1.91 -5.20 18.46
CA TYR A 29 2.39 -6.36 17.72
C TYR A 29 1.90 -7.65 18.39
N VAL A 30 1.29 -8.52 17.60
CA VAL A 30 0.86 -9.86 18.04
C VAL A 30 1.55 -10.89 17.16
N PRO A 31 2.42 -11.76 17.71
CA PRO A 31 3.15 -12.72 16.92
C PRO A 31 2.19 -13.68 16.19
N LEU A 32 2.42 -13.88 14.90
CA LEU A 32 1.67 -14.84 14.09
C LEU A 32 2.02 -16.27 14.49
N SER A 33 1.09 -17.21 14.22
CA SER A 33 1.41 -18.63 14.32
C SER A 33 2.55 -19.00 13.35
N LYS A 34 3.34 -20.03 13.69
CA LYS A 34 4.46 -20.48 12.84
C LYS A 34 4.05 -20.72 11.38
N LYS A 35 2.86 -21.31 11.16
CA LYS A 35 2.31 -21.58 9.81
C LYS A 35 2.02 -20.29 9.05
N GLN A 36 1.39 -19.30 9.70
CA GLN A 36 1.12 -18.00 9.10
C GLN A 36 2.41 -17.22 8.81
N GLY A 37 3.38 -17.26 9.72
CA GLY A 37 4.69 -16.62 9.51
C GLY A 37 5.41 -17.17 8.28
N ILE A 38 5.46 -18.50 8.12
CA ILE A 38 6.03 -19.14 6.93
C ILE A 38 5.30 -18.69 5.66
N PHE A 39 3.96 -18.64 5.69
CA PHE A 39 3.18 -18.20 4.53
C PHE A 39 3.45 -16.74 4.15
N VAL A 40 3.57 -15.83 5.12
CA VAL A 40 3.90 -14.42 4.88
C VAL A 40 5.30 -14.29 4.26
N HIS A 41 6.30 -15.00 4.79
CA HIS A 41 7.65 -15.00 4.22
C HIS A 41 7.69 -15.60 2.80
N PHE A 42 6.97 -16.70 2.57
CA PHE A 42 6.85 -17.30 1.25
C PHE A 42 6.19 -16.35 0.26
N SER A 43 5.09 -15.70 0.65
CA SER A 43 4.38 -14.74 -0.19
C SER A 43 5.27 -13.56 -0.56
N PHE A 44 6.01 -13.01 0.41
CA PHE A 44 7.00 -11.96 0.18
C PHE A 44 8.12 -12.41 -0.76
N ALA A 45 8.63 -13.64 -0.61
CA ALA A 45 9.66 -14.19 -1.50
C ALA A 45 9.14 -14.34 -2.94
N VAL A 46 7.91 -14.85 -3.12
CA VAL A 46 7.25 -14.92 -4.44
C VAL A 46 7.11 -13.52 -5.05
N PHE A 47 6.70 -12.53 -4.26
CA PHE A 47 6.58 -11.15 -4.68
C PHE A 47 7.92 -10.57 -5.17
N LEU A 48 9.00 -10.77 -4.41
CA LEU A 48 10.34 -10.30 -4.77
C LEU A 48 10.87 -11.02 -6.02
N LEU A 49 10.77 -12.35 -6.07
CA LEU A 49 11.22 -13.16 -7.21
C LEU A 49 10.46 -12.80 -8.49
N HIS A 50 9.16 -12.57 -8.41
CA HIS A 50 8.36 -12.12 -9.55
C HIS A 50 8.83 -10.75 -10.06
N THR A 51 9.06 -9.80 -9.14
CA THR A 51 9.54 -8.45 -9.51
C THR A 51 10.91 -8.52 -10.20
N ILE A 52 11.84 -9.32 -9.67
CA ILE A 52 13.16 -9.56 -10.27
C ILE A 52 13.01 -10.24 -11.65
N TYR A 53 12.16 -11.25 -11.76
CA TYR A 53 11.91 -11.95 -13.02
C TYR A 53 11.36 -11.01 -14.09
N CYS A 54 10.37 -10.18 -13.76
CA CYS A 54 9.84 -9.16 -14.68
C CYS A 54 10.94 -8.18 -15.12
N PHE A 55 11.78 -7.72 -14.20
CA PHE A 55 12.91 -6.84 -14.51
C PHE A 55 13.91 -7.49 -15.46
N LEU A 56 14.35 -8.72 -15.16
CA LEU A 56 15.26 -9.47 -16.02
C LEU A 56 14.65 -9.71 -17.41
N ARG A 57 13.34 -9.98 -17.48
CA ARG A 57 12.64 -10.15 -18.76
C ARG A 57 12.64 -8.86 -19.59
N VAL A 58 12.39 -7.70 -18.96
CA VAL A 58 12.47 -6.41 -19.66
C VAL A 58 13.89 -6.14 -20.17
N VAL A 59 14.91 -6.37 -19.33
CA VAL A 59 16.33 -6.22 -19.73
C VAL A 59 16.68 -7.17 -20.88
N TRP A 60 16.17 -8.40 -20.85
CA TRP A 60 16.36 -9.37 -21.93
C TRP A 60 15.73 -8.89 -23.24
N LEU A 61 14.45 -8.49 -23.22
CA LEU A 61 13.74 -7.96 -24.39
C LEU A 61 14.43 -6.74 -24.98
N TRP A 62 14.94 -5.85 -24.11
CA TRP A 62 15.73 -4.69 -24.53
C TRP A 62 17.02 -5.10 -25.25
N LYS A 63 17.75 -6.09 -24.71
CA LYS A 63 19.03 -6.55 -25.26
C LYS A 63 18.88 -7.25 -26.60
N THR A 64 17.85 -8.06 -26.79
CA THR A 64 17.70 -8.87 -28.00
C THR A 64 17.20 -8.08 -29.20
N GLY A 65 16.72 -6.84 -29.02
CA GLY A 65 16.29 -5.98 -30.12
C GLY A 65 15.09 -6.53 -30.92
N ILE A 66 14.38 -7.53 -30.35
CA ILE A 66 13.24 -8.22 -30.99
C ILE A 66 12.14 -7.24 -31.40
N TRP A 67 12.08 -6.07 -30.75
CA TRP A 67 11.18 -4.95 -31.05
C TRP A 67 11.16 -4.47 -32.50
N ARG A 68 12.19 -4.73 -33.32
CA ARG A 68 12.31 -4.14 -34.66
C ARG A 68 11.76 -4.98 -35.83
N GLN A 69 11.38 -6.24 -35.63
CA GLN A 69 11.21 -7.16 -36.77
C GLN A 69 9.81 -7.78 -37.00
N ASN A 70 8.84 -7.67 -36.09
CA ASN A 70 7.55 -8.37 -36.24
C ASN A 70 6.35 -7.45 -36.55
N GLU A 71 5.37 -7.98 -37.30
CA GLU A 71 4.06 -7.36 -37.58
C GLU A 71 3.14 -7.29 -36.33
N ASP A 72 3.41 -8.08 -35.28
CA ASP A 72 2.66 -8.07 -34.00
C ASP A 72 3.16 -7.01 -32.98
N GLN A 73 3.67 -5.87 -33.48
CA GLN A 73 4.30 -4.82 -32.65
C GLN A 73 3.39 -4.29 -31.54
N ASP A 74 2.11 -4.09 -31.81
CA ASP A 74 1.20 -3.43 -30.86
C ASP A 74 1.01 -4.24 -29.56
N LEU A 75 0.89 -5.57 -29.67
CA LEU A 75 0.71 -6.45 -28.51
C LEU A 75 1.99 -6.52 -27.67
N GLU A 76 3.16 -6.61 -28.31
CA GLU A 76 4.45 -6.64 -27.62
C GLU A 76 4.74 -5.33 -26.88
N ILE A 77 4.37 -4.19 -27.48
CA ILE A 77 4.46 -2.88 -26.84
C ILE A 77 3.58 -2.83 -25.59
N ILE A 78 2.31 -3.24 -25.70
CA ILE A 78 1.38 -3.28 -24.55
C ILE A 78 1.93 -4.18 -23.45
N LEU A 79 2.40 -5.38 -23.79
CA LEU A 79 3.00 -6.32 -22.83
C LEU A 79 4.21 -5.71 -22.13
N THR A 80 5.04 -4.98 -22.86
CA THR A 80 6.21 -4.31 -22.27
C THR A 80 5.80 -3.21 -21.31
N TYR A 81 4.79 -2.40 -21.63
CA TYR A 81 4.25 -1.41 -20.70
C TYR A 81 3.67 -2.05 -19.45
N ILE A 82 2.92 -3.16 -19.60
CA ILE A 82 2.41 -3.94 -18.47
C ILE A 82 3.57 -4.46 -17.62
N LEU A 83 4.62 -5.02 -18.24
CA LEU A 83 5.83 -5.48 -17.54
C LEU A 83 6.53 -4.34 -16.78
N LEU A 84 6.70 -3.18 -17.40
CA LEU A 84 7.29 -2.00 -16.74
C LEU A 84 6.45 -1.57 -15.54
N PHE A 85 5.13 -1.53 -15.70
CA PHE A 85 4.22 -1.24 -14.59
C PHE A 85 4.35 -2.27 -13.46
N LEU A 86 4.43 -3.56 -13.81
CA LEU A 86 4.65 -4.67 -12.86
C LEU A 86 6.06 -4.71 -12.25
N ILE A 87 7.00 -3.88 -12.71
CA ILE A 87 8.30 -3.72 -12.06
C ILE A 87 8.26 -2.52 -11.12
N PHE A 88 7.95 -1.34 -11.67
CA PHE A 88 8.08 -0.09 -10.92
C PHE A 88 7.06 0.05 -9.81
N LEU A 89 5.82 -0.39 -10.04
CA LEU A 89 4.78 -0.30 -9.04
C LEU A 89 5.13 -1.18 -7.81
N PRO A 90 5.42 -2.48 -7.92
CA PRO A 90 5.89 -3.27 -6.79
C PRO A 90 7.14 -2.72 -6.13
N LEU A 91 8.13 -2.30 -6.92
CA LEU A 91 9.39 -1.79 -6.41
C LEU A 91 9.19 -0.61 -5.46
N SER A 92 8.24 0.29 -5.77
CA SER A 92 7.87 1.41 -4.90
C SER A 92 7.35 0.99 -3.52
N PHE A 93 6.78 -0.22 -3.41
CA PHE A 93 6.16 -0.74 -2.18
C PHE A 93 6.95 -1.89 -1.53
N VAL A 94 8.05 -2.36 -2.15
CA VAL A 94 8.90 -3.44 -1.61
C VAL A 94 9.39 -3.12 -0.21
N SER A 95 9.80 -1.87 0.05
CA SER A 95 10.28 -1.44 1.38
C SER A 95 9.21 -1.62 2.45
N MET A 96 7.96 -1.22 2.16
CA MET A 96 6.85 -1.39 3.09
C MET A 96 6.48 -2.86 3.27
N SER A 97 6.48 -3.63 2.18
CA SER A 97 6.24 -5.08 2.24
C SER A 97 7.29 -5.81 3.09
N PHE A 98 8.56 -5.38 3.00
CA PHE A 98 9.66 -5.88 3.82
C PHE A 98 9.46 -5.56 5.30
N VAL A 99 9.08 -4.32 5.64
CA VAL A 99 8.79 -3.94 7.03
C VAL A 99 7.64 -4.79 7.59
N VAL A 100 6.54 -4.92 6.84
CA VAL A 100 5.38 -5.70 7.27
C VAL A 100 5.70 -7.20 7.41
N SER A 101 6.55 -7.76 6.55
CA SER A 101 6.80 -9.21 6.51
C SER A 101 7.99 -9.66 7.36
N ILE A 102 9.09 -8.89 7.39
CA ILE A 102 10.36 -9.30 8.02
C ILE A 102 10.55 -8.65 9.39
N ARG A 103 10.17 -7.38 9.54
CA ARG A 103 10.34 -6.62 10.79
C ARG A 103 9.03 -5.99 11.26
N PRO A 104 7.98 -6.80 11.50
CA PRO A 104 6.68 -6.25 11.86
C PRO A 104 6.70 -5.44 13.16
N SER A 105 7.60 -5.76 14.09
CA SER A 105 7.76 -5.00 15.33
C SER A 105 8.07 -3.51 15.12
N ILE A 106 8.58 -3.11 13.95
CA ILE A 106 8.86 -1.70 13.62
C ILE A 106 7.58 -0.89 13.42
N ALA A 107 6.50 -1.48 12.91
CA ALA A 107 5.30 -0.73 12.55
C ALA A 107 4.65 0.00 13.75
N PRO A 108 4.48 -0.62 14.94
CA PRO A 108 4.09 0.09 16.17
C PRO A 108 4.98 1.29 16.50
N TYR A 109 6.30 1.17 16.35
CA TYR A 109 7.22 2.28 16.62
C TYR A 109 7.09 3.43 15.61
N ILE A 110 6.53 3.20 14.42
CA ILE A 110 6.26 4.27 13.45
C ILE A 110 4.88 4.89 13.70
N VAL A 111 3.87 4.05 13.94
CA VAL A 111 2.47 4.50 14.03
C VAL A 111 2.15 5.10 15.40
N ASN A 112 2.66 4.53 16.49
CA ASN A 112 2.30 5.00 17.84
C ASN A 112 2.86 6.40 18.16
N PRO A 113 4.06 6.83 17.73
CA PRO A 113 4.48 8.22 17.94
C PRO A 113 3.59 9.26 17.25
N ILE A 114 2.85 8.86 16.20
CA ILE A 114 1.84 9.73 15.57
C ILE A 114 0.73 10.06 16.57
N LEU A 115 0.45 9.18 17.55
CA LEU A 115 -0.39 9.49 18.70
C LEU A 115 0.21 10.61 19.56
N GLY A 116 1.52 10.57 19.80
CA GLY A 116 2.22 11.61 20.56
C GLY A 116 2.04 13.00 19.94
N LEU A 117 2.06 13.09 18.61
CA LEU A 117 1.76 14.33 17.89
C LEU A 117 0.34 14.83 18.13
N LYS A 118 -0.63 13.92 18.21
CA LYS A 118 -2.03 14.26 18.52
C LYS A 118 -2.21 14.70 19.97
N ILE A 119 -1.53 14.04 20.92
CA ILE A 119 -1.53 14.46 22.33
C ILE A 119 -0.96 15.87 22.45
N LEU A 120 0.18 16.14 21.82
CA LEU A 120 0.79 17.47 21.78
C LEU A 120 -0.18 18.51 21.18
N ALA A 121 -0.84 18.18 20.07
CA ALA A 121 -1.85 19.06 19.47
C ALA A 121 -3.01 19.35 20.44
N ASN A 122 -3.49 18.34 21.16
CA ASN A 122 -4.55 18.50 22.17
C ASN A 122 -4.08 19.32 23.38
N GLU A 123 -2.83 19.18 23.84
CA GLU A 123 -2.27 19.98 24.92
C GLU A 123 -2.17 21.45 24.52
N ILE A 124 -1.66 21.75 23.31
CA ILE A 124 -1.60 23.12 22.81
C ILE A 124 -3.00 23.71 22.68
N LYS A 125 -3.98 22.91 22.21
CA LYS A 125 -5.38 23.32 22.14
C LYS A 125 -5.94 23.64 23.53
N ALA A 126 -5.72 22.77 24.52
CA ALA A 126 -6.15 22.99 25.90
C ALA A 126 -5.54 24.27 26.52
N CYS A 127 -4.28 24.59 26.18
CA CYS A 127 -3.66 25.85 26.58
C CYS A 127 -4.23 27.10 25.87
N SER A 128 -4.80 26.93 24.67
CA SER A 128 -5.38 28.02 23.86
C SER A 128 -6.88 28.24 24.15
N ASP A 129 -7.60 27.21 24.61
CA ASP A 129 -9.06 27.21 24.85
C ASP A 129 -9.53 28.13 26.01
N GLY A 130 -8.65 28.95 26.58
CA GLY A 130 -9.04 30.01 27.52
C GLY A 130 -9.88 31.14 26.90
N MET A 131 -9.97 31.28 25.56
CA MET A 131 -10.67 32.45 24.97
C MET A 131 -11.50 32.29 23.69
N THR A 132 -11.47 31.20 22.91
CA THR A 132 -12.19 31.23 21.61
C THR A 132 -12.73 29.90 21.09
N ASN A 133 -14.07 29.82 21.10
CA ASN A 133 -14.99 29.19 20.13
C ASN A 133 -14.49 28.00 19.29
N ASN A 134 -15.07 26.82 19.55
CA ASN A 134 -15.58 25.84 18.59
C ASN A 134 -14.89 25.77 17.21
N LEU A 135 -13.58 25.60 17.18
CA LEU A 135 -12.90 25.08 15.99
C LEU A 135 -13.36 23.63 15.81
N CYS A 136 -14.42 23.45 15.00
CA CYS A 136 -14.90 22.16 14.58
C CYS A 136 -13.72 21.37 13.98
N PRO A 137 -13.49 20.12 14.41
CA PRO A 137 -12.41 19.32 13.85
C PRO A 137 -12.60 19.19 12.32
N PRO A 138 -11.51 19.22 11.53
CA PRO A 138 -11.62 19.06 10.09
C PRO A 138 -12.35 17.77 9.75
N THR A 139 -13.32 17.86 8.84
CA THR A 139 -14.16 16.74 8.44
C THR A 139 -13.37 15.77 7.55
N TYR A 140 -12.81 14.71 8.15
CA TYR A 140 -12.11 13.63 7.44
C TYR A 140 -13.01 12.69 6.63
N ALA A 141 -14.27 13.07 6.36
CA ALA A 141 -15.25 12.20 5.71
C ALA A 141 -14.80 11.76 4.30
N ILE A 142 -14.22 12.68 3.52
CA ILE A 142 -13.70 12.40 2.18
C ILE A 142 -12.56 11.38 2.26
N LEU A 143 -11.65 11.56 3.21
CA LEU A 143 -10.49 10.69 3.37
C LEU A 143 -10.88 9.28 3.81
N ILE A 144 -11.82 9.17 4.75
CA ILE A 144 -12.37 7.88 5.18
C ILE A 144 -13.03 7.17 3.99
N ARG A 145 -13.82 7.88 3.18
CA ARG A 145 -14.43 7.31 1.97
C ARG A 145 -13.38 6.87 0.95
N ALA A 146 -12.32 7.65 0.74
CA ALA A 146 -11.22 7.28 -0.15
C ALA A 146 -10.52 6.00 0.32
N MET A 147 -10.24 5.88 1.62
CA MET A 147 -9.66 4.68 2.21
C MET A 147 -10.57 3.45 2.08
N GLN A 148 -11.88 3.61 2.36
CA GLN A 148 -12.86 2.53 2.17
C GLN A 148 -12.95 2.09 0.70
N CYS A 149 -12.94 3.05 -0.24
CA CYS A 149 -12.92 2.77 -1.67
C CYS A 149 -11.67 1.99 -2.07
N GLN A 150 -10.48 2.41 -1.62
CA GLN A 150 -9.23 1.71 -1.89
C GLN A 150 -9.21 0.29 -1.31
N LEU A 151 -9.66 0.12 -0.06
CA LEU A 151 -9.77 -1.20 0.58
C LEU A 151 -10.74 -2.11 -0.18
N TRP A 152 -11.89 -1.58 -0.61
CA TRP A 152 -12.85 -2.30 -1.44
C TRP A 152 -12.25 -2.70 -2.80
N LEU A 153 -11.55 -1.77 -3.47
CA LEU A 153 -10.88 -2.00 -4.75
C LEU A 153 -9.81 -3.10 -4.64
N SER A 154 -9.08 -3.12 -3.52
CA SER A 154 -8.07 -4.14 -3.25
C SER A 154 -8.65 -5.54 -2.97
N LYS A 155 -9.91 -5.62 -2.52
CA LYS A 155 -10.52 -6.91 -2.15
C LYS A 155 -11.12 -7.66 -3.34
N TYR A 156 -11.71 -6.94 -4.29
CA TYR A 156 -12.53 -7.58 -5.34
C TYR A 156 -12.03 -7.30 -6.77
N PRO A 157 -12.13 -6.07 -7.32
CA PRO A 157 -11.90 -5.87 -8.74
C PRO A 157 -10.45 -6.09 -9.15
N LEU A 158 -9.48 -5.75 -8.29
CA LEU A 158 -8.06 -5.87 -8.66
C LEU A 158 -7.63 -7.34 -8.81
N PRO A 159 -7.80 -8.23 -7.80
CA PRO A 159 -7.46 -9.65 -8.00
C PRO A 159 -8.18 -10.28 -9.20
N MET A 160 -9.46 -9.95 -9.42
CA MET A 160 -10.22 -10.48 -10.57
C MET A 160 -9.69 -9.98 -11.91
N LEU A 161 -9.30 -8.71 -12.01
CA LEU A 161 -8.67 -8.16 -13.22
C LEU A 161 -7.38 -8.91 -13.54
N PHE A 162 -6.54 -9.18 -12.53
CA PHE A 162 -5.31 -9.93 -12.71
C PHE A 162 -5.54 -11.38 -13.13
N VAL A 163 -6.56 -12.06 -12.60
CA VAL A 163 -6.97 -13.39 -13.08
C VAL A 163 -7.41 -13.32 -14.54
N GLY A 164 -8.15 -12.28 -14.93
CA GLY A 164 -8.49 -11.99 -16.32
C GLY A 164 -7.27 -11.87 -17.24
N LEU A 165 -6.21 -11.19 -16.78
CA LEU A 165 -4.94 -11.10 -17.51
C LEU A 165 -4.29 -12.48 -17.72
N VAL A 166 -4.39 -13.39 -16.75
CA VAL A 166 -3.90 -14.78 -16.89
C VAL A 166 -4.68 -15.55 -17.95
N LEU A 167 -6.01 -15.40 -17.95
CA LEU A 167 -6.91 -16.00 -18.93
C LEU A 167 -6.61 -15.50 -20.34
N CYS A 168 -6.38 -14.19 -20.48
CA CYS A 168 -5.98 -13.56 -21.74
C CYS A 168 -4.52 -13.85 -22.15
N ARG A 169 -3.75 -14.61 -21.34
CA ARG A 169 -2.34 -14.96 -21.58
C ARG A 169 -1.40 -13.74 -21.66
N VAL A 170 -1.77 -12.65 -20.99
CA VAL A 170 -1.03 -11.38 -20.96
C VAL A 170 0.00 -11.36 -19.81
N ASP A 171 -0.07 -12.30 -18.88
CA ASP A 171 0.83 -12.35 -17.72
C ASP A 171 2.28 -12.72 -18.10
N PRO A 172 3.24 -12.24 -17.30
CA PRO A 172 4.66 -12.42 -17.62
C PRO A 172 5.15 -13.87 -17.50
N PHE A 173 4.36 -14.78 -16.90
CA PHE A 173 4.71 -16.19 -16.76
C PHE A 173 4.28 -17.06 -17.96
N TYR A 174 3.39 -16.56 -18.83
CA TYR A 174 2.87 -17.33 -19.96
C TYR A 174 3.94 -17.95 -20.88
N PRO A 175 5.00 -17.25 -21.29
CA PRO A 175 6.01 -17.83 -22.19
C PRO A 175 6.81 -18.95 -21.52
N VAL A 176 7.20 -18.77 -20.25
CA VAL A 176 7.94 -19.78 -19.49
C VAL A 176 7.09 -21.02 -19.29
N ALA A 177 5.82 -20.84 -18.97
CA ALA A 177 4.91 -21.95 -18.75
C ALA A 177 4.63 -22.71 -20.06
N THR A 178 4.45 -22.01 -21.17
CA THR A 178 4.31 -22.65 -22.50
C THR A 178 5.58 -23.41 -22.88
N TYR A 179 6.76 -22.85 -22.63
CA TYR A 179 8.04 -23.53 -22.86
C TYR A 179 8.16 -24.83 -22.05
N ILE A 180 7.90 -24.79 -20.73
CA ILE A 180 7.94 -25.98 -19.87
C ILE A 180 6.94 -27.03 -20.33
N VAL A 181 5.70 -26.62 -20.64
CA VAL A 181 4.67 -27.55 -21.13
C VAL A 181 5.13 -28.21 -22.42
N SER A 182 5.72 -27.46 -23.36
CA SER A 182 6.21 -28.00 -24.63
C SER A 182 7.37 -28.99 -24.49
N MET A 183 8.23 -28.81 -23.48
CA MET A 183 9.33 -29.76 -23.21
C MET A 183 8.84 -31.09 -22.63
N VAL A 184 7.74 -31.07 -21.86
CA VAL A 184 7.20 -32.25 -21.18
C VAL A 184 6.16 -32.99 -22.04
N SER A 185 5.48 -32.27 -22.94
CA SER A 185 4.44 -32.85 -23.78
C SER A 185 5.03 -33.75 -24.86
N SER A 186 5.04 -35.07 -24.62
CA SER A 186 5.16 -36.07 -25.69
C SER A 186 3.87 -36.06 -26.53
N PRO A 187 3.96 -36.21 -27.87
CA PRO A 187 2.83 -36.07 -28.78
C PRO A 187 1.74 -37.16 -28.64
N SER A 188 1.94 -38.17 -27.80
CA SER A 188 1.15 -39.40 -27.81
C SER A 188 -0.08 -39.42 -26.89
N SER A 189 -0.31 -38.42 -26.02
CA SER A 189 -1.49 -38.41 -25.13
C SER A 189 -2.12 -37.03 -24.95
N LEU A 190 -3.31 -36.87 -25.54
CA LEU A 190 -4.15 -35.66 -25.43
C LEU A 190 -4.55 -35.35 -23.98
N LEU A 191 -4.83 -36.37 -23.17
CA LEU A 191 -5.20 -36.20 -21.75
C LEU A 191 -4.07 -35.58 -20.93
N ILE A 192 -2.83 -35.99 -21.16
CA ILE A 192 -1.65 -35.44 -20.46
C ILE A 192 -1.48 -33.96 -20.83
N SER A 193 -1.67 -33.60 -22.11
CA SER A 193 -1.59 -32.22 -22.56
C SER A 193 -2.63 -31.31 -21.88
N ILE A 194 -3.90 -31.76 -21.79
CA ILE A 194 -4.96 -31.02 -21.10
C ILE A 194 -4.62 -30.83 -19.62
N LEU A 195 -4.16 -31.89 -18.94
CA LEU A 195 -3.80 -31.82 -17.52
C LEU A 195 -2.64 -30.84 -17.27
N LEU A 196 -1.62 -30.85 -18.12
CA LEU A 196 -0.49 -29.92 -18.03
C LEU A 196 -0.91 -28.47 -18.28
N PHE A 197 -1.80 -28.24 -19.24
CA PHE A 197 -2.35 -26.90 -19.49
C PHE A 197 -3.15 -26.38 -18.28
N LEU A 198 -4.01 -27.23 -17.70
CA LEU A 198 -4.79 -26.87 -16.53
C LEU A 198 -3.89 -26.60 -15.31
N ALA A 199 -2.89 -27.47 -15.07
CA ALA A 199 -1.92 -27.29 -14.00
C ALA A 199 -1.14 -25.98 -14.16
N SER A 200 -0.64 -25.71 -15.37
CA SER A 200 0.06 -24.47 -15.73
C SER A 200 -0.80 -23.22 -15.46
N TYR A 201 -2.07 -23.26 -15.90
CA TYR A 201 -3.03 -22.19 -15.65
C TYR A 201 -3.28 -21.96 -14.16
N LEU A 202 -3.52 -23.03 -13.39
CA LEU A 202 -3.74 -22.95 -11.95
C LEU A 202 -2.52 -22.39 -11.22
N THR A 203 -1.32 -22.88 -11.53
CA THR A 203 -0.08 -22.39 -10.92
C THR A 203 0.15 -20.91 -11.21
N ARG A 204 -0.02 -20.47 -12.47
CA ARG A 204 0.09 -19.05 -12.85
C ARG A 204 -0.92 -18.17 -12.10
N THR A 205 -2.16 -18.63 -12.04
CA THR A 205 -3.24 -17.94 -11.32
C THR A 205 -2.92 -17.80 -9.83
N ILE A 206 -2.46 -18.87 -9.18
CA ILE A 206 -2.08 -18.85 -7.77
C ILE A 206 -0.91 -17.90 -7.52
N LEU A 207 0.15 -17.97 -8.33
CA LEU A 207 1.32 -17.09 -8.18
C LEU A 207 0.95 -15.61 -8.35
N ILE A 208 0.10 -15.30 -9.32
CA ILE A 208 -0.35 -13.92 -9.57
C ILE A 208 -1.26 -13.43 -8.46
N ILE A 209 -2.17 -14.26 -7.94
CA ILE A 209 -2.98 -13.90 -6.77
C ILE A 209 -2.10 -13.62 -5.55
N ILE A 210 -1.09 -14.45 -5.27
CA ILE A 210 -0.13 -14.22 -4.17
C ILE A 210 0.59 -12.89 -4.38
N PHE A 211 1.14 -12.66 -5.57
CA PHE A 211 1.84 -11.43 -5.92
C PHE A 211 0.95 -10.18 -5.75
N VAL A 212 -0.27 -10.21 -6.29
CA VAL A 212 -1.23 -9.10 -6.20
C VAL A 212 -1.65 -8.86 -4.76
N ASN A 213 -1.91 -9.91 -3.98
CA ASN A 213 -2.26 -9.75 -2.56
C ASN A 213 -1.15 -9.08 -1.77
N GLU A 214 0.11 -9.46 -1.99
CA GLU A 214 1.26 -8.82 -1.34
C GLU A 214 1.42 -7.36 -1.77
N LEU A 215 1.26 -7.08 -3.06
CA LEU A 215 1.30 -5.72 -3.62
C LEU A 215 0.21 -4.83 -2.99
N LEU A 216 -1.02 -5.32 -2.93
CA LEU A 216 -2.17 -4.58 -2.39
C LEU A 216 -2.05 -4.37 -0.88
N LYS A 217 -1.57 -5.39 -0.15
CA LYS A 217 -1.28 -5.27 1.29
C LYS A 217 -0.25 -4.17 1.54
N ALA A 218 0.85 -4.15 0.78
CA ALA A 218 1.90 -3.15 0.90
C ALA A 218 1.44 -1.75 0.48
N GLY A 219 0.72 -1.63 -0.63
CA GLY A 219 0.16 -0.36 -1.12
C GLY A 219 -0.87 0.23 -0.16
N ASN A 220 -1.74 -0.61 0.41
CA ASN A 220 -2.72 -0.18 1.43
C ASN A 220 -2.02 0.26 2.72
N ALA A 221 -1.02 -0.49 3.19
CA ALA A 221 -0.25 -0.10 4.37
C ALA A 221 0.48 1.24 4.16
N TYR A 222 1.12 1.41 2.99
CA TYR A 222 1.78 2.66 2.62
C TYR A 222 0.81 3.84 2.58
N PHE A 223 -0.35 3.66 1.93
CA PHE A 223 -1.37 4.70 1.85
C PHE A 223 -1.91 5.11 3.21
N ILE A 224 -2.23 4.14 4.09
CA ILE A 224 -2.76 4.43 5.42
C ILE A 224 -1.73 5.17 6.28
N VAL A 225 -0.47 4.73 6.26
CA VAL A 225 0.61 5.42 6.99
C VAL A 225 0.84 6.83 6.43
N GLY A 226 0.87 6.99 5.11
CA GLY A 226 0.98 8.30 4.46
C GLY A 226 -0.15 9.24 4.86
N LEU A 227 -1.38 8.75 4.91
CA LEU A 227 -2.54 9.54 5.34
C LEU A 227 -2.49 9.90 6.82
N LEU A 228 -2.05 9.00 7.69
CA LEU A 228 -1.83 9.30 9.10
C LEU A 228 -0.86 10.48 9.25
N VAL A 229 0.27 10.45 8.55
CA VAL A 229 1.28 11.51 8.58
C VAL A 229 0.72 12.83 8.04
N VAL A 230 0.03 12.81 6.89
CA VAL A 230 -0.57 14.02 6.29
C VAL A 230 -1.62 14.64 7.21
N CYS A 231 -2.46 13.83 7.85
CA CYS A 231 -3.48 14.34 8.77
C CYS A 231 -2.84 14.95 10.02
N SER A 232 -1.88 14.27 10.64
CA SER A 232 -1.19 14.80 11.82
C SER A 232 -0.40 16.06 11.52
N THR A 233 0.28 16.14 10.37
CA THR A 233 0.98 17.37 9.97
C THR A 233 0.02 18.52 9.65
N SER A 234 -1.11 18.24 9.01
CA SER A 234 -2.16 19.24 8.76
C SER A 234 -2.75 19.79 10.06
N GLU A 235 -3.04 18.93 11.05
CA GLU A 235 -3.54 19.34 12.36
C GLU A 235 -2.55 20.27 13.07
N ILE A 236 -1.27 19.88 13.12
CA ILE A 236 -0.20 20.70 13.71
C ILE A 236 -0.07 22.04 12.99
N MET A 237 -0.12 22.05 11.65
CA MET A 237 0.03 23.27 10.87
C MET A 237 -1.15 24.24 11.10
N GLN A 238 -2.37 23.72 11.19
CA GLN A 238 -3.55 24.54 11.53
C GLN A 238 -3.40 25.18 12.92
N LEU A 239 -2.92 24.40 13.89
CA LEU A 239 -2.66 24.86 15.25
C LEU A 239 -1.55 25.91 15.33
N LEU A 240 -0.46 25.73 14.58
CA LEU A 240 0.61 26.72 14.52
C LEU A 240 0.14 28.02 13.84
N ASN A 241 -0.70 27.92 12.82
CA ASN A 241 -1.26 29.09 12.14
C ASN A 241 -2.23 29.87 13.02
N SER A 242 -3.06 29.20 13.84
CA SER A 242 -3.95 29.88 14.78
C SER A 242 -3.15 30.63 15.86
N LEU A 243 -2.10 30.00 16.40
CA LEU A 243 -1.21 30.64 17.39
C LEU A 243 -0.46 31.85 16.83
N LYS A 244 -0.02 31.79 15.57
CA LYS A 244 0.67 32.91 14.91
C LYS A 244 -0.27 34.11 14.73
N TYR A 245 -1.53 33.86 14.36
CA TYR A 245 -2.54 34.90 14.23
C TYR A 245 -2.85 35.55 15.58
N GLU A 246 -2.96 34.76 16.64
CA GLU A 246 -3.20 35.25 17.99
C GLU A 246 -2.06 36.13 18.50
N LYS A 247 -0.79 35.71 18.34
CA LYS A 247 0.37 36.55 18.67
C LYS A 247 0.41 37.85 17.87
N GLY A 248 -0.03 37.84 16.61
CA GLY A 248 -0.17 39.04 15.79
C GLY A 248 -1.19 40.02 16.37
N ILE A 249 -2.38 39.53 16.72
CA ILE A 249 -3.44 40.34 17.35
C ILE A 249 -3.00 40.88 18.71
N LEU A 250 -2.35 40.06 19.53
CA LEU A 250 -1.89 40.46 20.86
C LEU A 250 -0.79 41.54 20.78
N ARG A 251 0.10 41.46 19.79
CA ARG A 251 1.12 42.47 19.51
C ARG A 251 0.50 43.79 19.01
N VAL A 252 -0.54 43.73 18.19
CA VAL A 252 -1.28 44.92 17.73
C VAL A 252 -2.08 45.57 18.86
N ARG A 253 -2.72 44.77 19.73
CA ARG A 253 -3.45 45.27 20.91
C ARG A 253 -2.55 45.90 21.96
N THR A 254 -1.37 45.33 22.20
CA THR A 254 -0.40 45.92 23.15
C THR A 254 0.21 47.23 22.64
N LEU A 255 0.36 47.39 21.32
CA LEU A 255 0.79 48.67 20.73
C LEU A 255 -0.31 49.73 20.82
N THR A 256 -1.56 49.39 20.51
CA THR A 256 -2.69 50.34 20.61
C THR A 256 -3.01 50.74 22.05
N MET A 257 -2.89 49.84 23.04
CA MET A 257 -3.03 50.21 24.46
C MET A 257 -1.91 51.15 24.95
N ARG A 258 -0.69 51.05 24.40
CA ARG A 258 0.40 51.97 24.74
C ARG A 258 0.21 53.37 24.15
N GLU A 259 -0.44 53.51 23.01
CA GLU A 259 -0.73 54.83 22.43
C GLU A 259 -1.85 55.57 23.18
N ILE A 260 -2.81 54.85 23.77
CA ILE A 260 -3.93 55.47 24.50
C ILE A 260 -3.51 55.99 25.88
N SER A 261 -2.38 55.56 26.46
CA SER A 261 -1.91 56.06 27.77
C SER A 261 -1.04 57.32 27.70
N PHE A 262 -0.89 57.93 26.52
CA PHE A 262 -0.06 59.13 26.33
C PHE A 262 -0.87 60.39 25.99
N TYR A 263 -2.20 60.35 26.15
CA TYR A 263 -3.08 61.52 26.04
C TYR A 263 -3.90 61.71 27.30
#